data_AF-A0A2N2J014-F1
#
_entry.id   AF-A0A2N2J014-F1
#
_cell.length_a   1.000
_cell.length_b   1.000
_cell.length_c   1.000
_cell.angle_alpha   90.00
_cell.angle_beta   90.00
_cell.angle_gamma   90.00
#
_symmetry.space_group_name_H-M   'P 1'
#
loop_
_entity.id
_entity.type
_entity.pdbx_description
1 polymer ?
#
loop_
_entity_poly.entity_id
_entity_poly.type
_entity_poly.pdbx_seq_one_letter_code
_entity_poly.pdbx_strand_id
1 'polypeptide(L)'
;EITERYGVLLILDEIQTGLCRTGTFLACEAEGVVPDILALAKSLGGGLASIGATISRTPVHHKAYDNPHDCLVQTTTFGGRTLACAAALAALEVYQEEGLAQRAARLGERFKAQLVALQKKYPEWIAEVRGRGLMLGIEFQEAIIDEVNYLPLAIPGLKNVLREHLPGMVASALLHKHGILGTLMLNNRAVLRVYPPLVIDEADLDYFVTSLEEVLKDGPKELVKKRVNHAMSFAGLKFVAPWVAKLTGGR
;
A
#
# COMPACT_ATOMS: atom_id res chain seq x y z
N GLU A 1 23.56 -15.97 4.36
CA GLU A 1 25.00 -15.72 4.62
C GLU A 1 25.32 -15.23 6.04
N ILE A 2 24.93 -14.00 6.43
CA ILE A 2 25.28 -13.49 7.77
C ILE A 2 24.65 -14.34 8.88
N THR A 3 23.36 -14.65 8.78
CA THR A 3 22.63 -15.48 9.75
C THR A 3 23.28 -16.84 9.92
N GLU A 4 23.61 -17.49 8.81
CA GLU A 4 24.31 -18.78 8.76
C GLU A 4 25.70 -18.71 9.43
N ARG A 5 26.50 -17.67 9.13
CA ARG A 5 27.83 -17.49 9.72
C ARG A 5 27.79 -17.43 11.25
N TYR A 6 26.74 -16.82 11.83
CA TYR A 6 26.63 -16.62 13.27
C TYR A 6 25.68 -17.61 13.96
N GLY A 7 25.13 -18.59 13.23
CA GLY A 7 24.18 -19.55 13.79
C GLY A 7 22.87 -18.92 14.26
N VAL A 8 22.44 -17.82 13.62
CA VAL A 8 21.19 -17.11 13.91
C VAL A 8 20.11 -17.57 12.94
N LEU A 9 18.88 -17.76 13.41
CA LEU A 9 17.75 -18.14 12.56
C LEU A 9 17.32 -16.97 11.66
N LEU A 10 17.14 -17.22 10.37
CA LEU A 10 16.54 -16.29 9.42
C LEU A 10 15.03 -16.50 9.35
N ILE A 11 14.28 -15.49 9.82
CA ILE A 11 12.82 -15.46 9.74
C ILE A 11 12.41 -14.43 8.69
N LEU A 12 11.64 -14.84 7.69
CA LEU A 12 11.06 -13.94 6.69
C LEU A 12 9.55 -13.79 6.92
N ASP A 13 9.12 -12.54 7.11
CA ASP A 13 7.71 -12.16 7.09
C ASP A 13 7.29 -11.87 5.64
N GLU A 14 6.61 -12.83 5.04
CA GLU A 14 6.06 -12.74 3.69
C GLU A 14 4.54 -12.60 3.70
N ILE A 15 3.97 -12.17 4.83
CA ILE A 15 2.53 -11.96 4.95
C ILE A 15 2.03 -10.94 3.91
N GLN A 16 2.83 -9.94 3.57
CA GLN A 16 2.48 -8.90 2.61
C GLN A 16 3.07 -9.11 1.21
N THR A 17 4.25 -9.73 1.12
CA THR A 17 5.06 -9.82 -0.11
C THR A 17 4.88 -11.14 -0.86
N GLY A 18 4.49 -12.20 -0.15
CA GLY A 18 4.27 -13.51 -0.73
C GLY A 18 2.97 -13.58 -1.52
N LEU A 19 2.65 -14.80 -1.96
CA LEU A 19 1.46 -15.13 -2.74
C LEU A 19 1.36 -14.26 -3.99
N CYS A 20 2.40 -14.32 -4.83
CA CYS A 20 2.47 -13.70 -6.16
C CYS A 20 2.56 -12.16 -6.17
N ARG A 21 2.43 -11.48 -5.03
CA ARG A 21 2.35 -10.02 -4.94
C ARG A 21 3.52 -9.29 -5.59
N THR A 22 4.74 -9.79 -5.41
CA THR A 22 5.95 -9.15 -5.95
C THR A 22 6.41 -9.72 -7.30
N GLY A 23 5.60 -10.54 -7.97
CA GLY A 23 5.93 -11.14 -9.28
C GLY A 23 6.56 -12.54 -9.21
N THR A 24 6.83 -13.05 -8.01
CA THR A 24 7.20 -14.44 -7.71
C THR A 24 6.23 -15.01 -6.68
N PHE A 25 6.15 -16.33 -6.52
CA PHE A 25 5.20 -16.92 -5.58
C PHE A 25 5.53 -16.50 -4.15
N LEU A 26 6.81 -16.56 -3.76
CA LEU A 26 7.37 -15.91 -2.57
C LEU A 26 8.40 -14.86 -3.00
N ALA A 27 8.46 -13.72 -2.32
CA ALA A 27 9.41 -12.66 -2.68
C ALA A 27 10.88 -13.10 -2.49
N CYS A 28 11.15 -14.02 -1.56
CA CYS A 28 12.47 -14.57 -1.32
C CYS A 28 13.01 -15.42 -2.48
N GLU A 29 12.15 -15.95 -3.36
CA GLU A 29 12.55 -16.69 -4.56
C GLU A 29 13.37 -15.81 -5.50
N ALA A 30 12.96 -14.55 -5.69
CA ALA A 30 13.67 -13.59 -6.54
C ALA A 30 15.07 -13.25 -6.01
N GLU A 31 15.29 -13.42 -4.70
CA GLU A 31 16.57 -13.15 -4.03
C GLU A 31 17.42 -14.42 -3.88
N GLY A 32 16.91 -15.60 -4.27
CA GLY A 32 17.58 -16.88 -4.02
C GLY A 32 17.75 -17.22 -2.54
N VAL A 33 16.88 -16.69 -1.68
CA VAL A 33 16.97 -16.86 -0.22
C VAL A 33 16.02 -17.95 0.27
N VAL A 34 16.55 -18.88 1.08
CA VAL A 34 15.75 -19.91 1.76
C VAL A 34 15.77 -19.65 3.27
N PRO A 35 14.66 -19.19 3.88
CA PRO A 35 14.62 -18.90 5.30
C PRO A 35 14.61 -20.16 6.18
N ASP A 36 14.84 -19.97 7.48
CA ASP A 36 14.62 -21.00 8.50
C ASP A 36 13.15 -21.06 8.92
N ILE A 37 12.49 -19.89 8.95
CA ILE A 37 11.06 -19.74 9.25
C ILE A 37 10.45 -18.71 8.29
N LEU A 38 9.26 -18.99 7.77
CA LEU A 38 8.50 -18.15 6.85
C LEU A 38 7.09 -17.92 7.40
N ALA A 39 6.63 -16.67 7.42
CA ALA A 39 5.27 -16.33 7.81
C ALA A 39 4.41 -15.93 6.59
N LEU A 40 3.19 -16.48 6.51
CA LEU A 40 2.18 -16.17 5.48
C LEU A 40 0.83 -15.90 6.14
N ALA A 41 0.05 -14.96 5.60
CA ALA A 41 -1.36 -14.73 5.95
C ALA A 41 -2.02 -13.88 4.86
N LYS A 42 -2.86 -12.89 5.22
CA LYS A 42 -3.54 -11.95 4.30
C LYS A 42 -4.20 -12.66 3.12
N SER A 43 -3.56 -12.64 1.95
CA SER A 43 -4.07 -13.23 0.71
C SER A 43 -4.18 -14.75 0.77
N LEU A 44 -3.56 -15.42 1.77
CA LEU A 44 -3.57 -16.87 1.90
C LEU A 44 -4.98 -17.44 1.96
N GLY A 45 -5.93 -16.74 2.60
CA GLY A 45 -7.31 -17.18 2.68
C GLY A 45 -8.19 -16.80 1.49
N GLY A 46 -7.61 -16.34 0.39
CA GLY A 46 -8.34 -15.95 -0.83
C GLY A 46 -9.29 -14.77 -0.66
N GLY A 47 -9.17 -13.99 0.42
CA GLY A 47 -10.15 -12.96 0.78
C GLY A 47 -11.46 -13.50 1.36
N LEU A 48 -11.57 -14.82 1.57
CA LEU A 48 -12.78 -15.50 2.05
C LEU A 48 -12.63 -16.01 3.49
N ALA A 49 -11.41 -16.37 3.90
CA ALA A 49 -11.15 -16.92 5.23
C ALA A 49 -9.98 -16.21 5.92
N SER A 50 -10.01 -16.19 7.25
CA SER A 50 -8.87 -15.76 8.07
C SER A 50 -7.97 -16.96 8.35
N ILE A 51 -6.76 -16.94 7.79
CA ILE A 51 -5.75 -17.98 7.99
C ILE A 51 -4.35 -17.36 8.00
N GLY A 52 -3.49 -17.90 8.85
CA GLY A 52 -2.06 -17.63 8.86
C GLY A 52 -1.30 -18.94 8.96
N ALA A 53 -0.10 -18.98 8.39
CA ALA A 53 0.79 -20.12 8.40
C ALA A 53 2.19 -19.66 8.83
N THR A 54 2.81 -20.42 9.73
CA THR A 54 4.23 -20.33 10.05
C THR A 54 4.88 -21.61 9.60
N ILE A 55 5.75 -21.52 8.60
CA ILE A 55 6.43 -22.64 7.99
C ILE A 55 7.86 -22.61 8.50
N SER A 56 8.41 -23.74 8.92
CA SER A 56 9.79 -23.81 9.42
C SER A 56 10.51 -25.02 8.86
N ARG A 57 11.84 -24.96 8.80
CA ARG A 57 12.66 -26.12 8.49
C ARG A 57 12.47 -27.19 9.56
N THR A 58 12.41 -28.46 9.15
CA THR A 58 12.24 -29.61 10.05
C THR A 58 13.19 -29.59 11.25
N PRO A 59 14.51 -29.34 11.12
CA PRO A 59 15.40 -29.30 12.29
C PRO A 59 15.06 -28.20 13.30
N VAL A 60 14.56 -27.06 12.83
CA VAL A 60 14.14 -25.94 13.68
C VAL A 60 12.87 -26.31 14.45
N HIS A 61 11.88 -26.87 13.74
CA HIS A 61 10.65 -27.35 14.36
C HIS A 61 10.93 -28.43 15.41
N HIS A 62 11.78 -29.41 15.07
CA HIS A 62 12.06 -30.53 15.96
C HIS A 62 12.76 -30.08 17.23
N LYS A 63 13.75 -29.19 17.11
CA LYS A 63 14.43 -28.64 18.28
C LYS A 63 13.49 -27.87 19.22
N ALA A 64 12.42 -27.28 18.69
CA ALA A 64 11.46 -26.52 19.47
C ALA A 64 10.32 -27.38 20.05
N TYR A 65 9.83 -28.38 19.31
CA TYR A 65 8.54 -29.02 19.62
C TYR A 65 8.53 -30.55 19.51
N ASP A 66 9.61 -31.20 19.05
CA ASP A 66 9.69 -32.67 18.93
C ASP A 66 10.05 -33.33 20.27
N ASN A 67 9.28 -32.99 21.30
CA ASN A 67 9.30 -33.68 22.58
C ASN A 67 7.91 -33.59 23.26
N PRO A 68 7.53 -34.57 24.12
CA PRO A 68 6.20 -34.61 24.73
C PRO A 68 5.86 -33.44 25.66
N HIS A 69 6.86 -32.71 26.17
CA HIS A 69 6.65 -31.60 27.09
C HIS A 69 6.32 -30.30 26.34
N ASP A 70 6.93 -30.07 25.18
CA ASP A 70 6.81 -28.82 24.44
C ASP A 70 5.88 -28.90 23.23
N CYS A 71 5.49 -30.11 22.78
CA CYS A 71 4.70 -30.29 21.54
C CYS A 71 3.33 -29.58 21.50
N LEU A 72 2.80 -29.18 22.67
CA LEU A 72 1.53 -28.44 22.80
C LEU A 72 1.69 -27.03 23.38
N VAL A 73 2.92 -26.54 23.56
CA VAL A 73 3.17 -25.22 24.16
C VAL A 73 2.61 -24.07 23.30
N GLN A 74 2.57 -24.26 21.98
CA GLN A 74 2.03 -23.32 21.01
C GLN A 74 0.83 -23.93 20.30
N THR A 75 -0.37 -23.53 20.70
CA THR A 75 -1.63 -23.97 20.08
C THR A 75 -2.58 -22.79 19.89
N THR A 76 -3.64 -22.98 19.10
CA THR A 76 -4.69 -21.97 18.91
C THR A 76 -6.03 -22.63 18.62
N THR A 77 -7.10 -22.13 19.25
CA THR A 77 -8.46 -22.67 19.12
C THR A 77 -8.98 -22.67 17.69
N PHE A 78 -8.56 -21.69 16.88
CA PHE A 78 -9.07 -21.52 15.51
C PHE A 78 -8.02 -21.82 14.43
N GLY A 79 -6.78 -22.15 14.80
CA GLY A 79 -5.77 -22.54 13.83
C GLY A 79 -6.10 -23.91 13.21
N GLY A 80 -5.83 -24.05 11.92
CA GLY A 80 -6.06 -25.31 11.20
C GLY A 80 -7.55 -25.67 10.98
N ARG A 81 -8.48 -24.72 11.14
CA ARG A 81 -9.90 -24.94 10.82
C ARG A 81 -10.06 -25.38 9.36
N THR A 82 -10.74 -26.51 9.14
CA THR A 82 -10.91 -27.14 7.83
C THR A 82 -11.46 -26.18 6.76
N LEU A 83 -12.44 -25.34 7.11
CA LEU A 83 -13.01 -24.36 6.18
C LEU A 83 -11.97 -23.32 5.72
N ALA A 84 -11.12 -22.86 6.64
CA ALA A 84 -10.07 -21.90 6.30
C ALA A 84 -8.97 -22.54 5.45
N CYS A 85 -8.63 -23.80 5.74
CA CYS A 85 -7.70 -24.59 4.92
C CYS A 85 -8.25 -24.83 3.51
N ALA A 86 -9.54 -25.16 3.37
CA ALA A 86 -10.17 -25.36 2.07
C ALA A 86 -10.16 -24.08 1.22
N ALA A 87 -10.51 -22.94 1.81
CA ALA A 87 -10.43 -21.63 1.13
C ALA A 87 -8.98 -21.30 0.73
N ALA A 88 -8.00 -21.63 1.57
CA ALA A 88 -6.60 -21.39 1.26
C ALA A 88 -6.10 -22.28 0.13
N LEU A 89 -6.45 -23.57 0.11
CA LEU A 89 -6.10 -24.49 -0.97
C LEU A 89 -6.69 -24.02 -2.31
N ALA A 90 -7.97 -23.65 -2.33
CA ALA A 90 -8.60 -23.11 -3.54
C ALA A 90 -7.93 -21.80 -4.03
N ALA A 91 -7.51 -20.93 -3.11
CA ALA A 91 -6.77 -19.72 -3.49
C ALA A 91 -5.39 -20.04 -4.09
N LEU A 92 -4.67 -21.01 -3.51
CA LEU A 92 -3.38 -21.48 -4.02
C LEU A 92 -3.50 -22.12 -5.41
N GLU A 93 -4.56 -22.90 -5.64
CA GLU A 93 -4.89 -23.47 -6.97
C GLU A 93 -5.06 -22.35 -8.01
N VAL A 94 -5.86 -21.32 -7.70
CA VAL A 94 -6.03 -20.16 -8.58
C VAL A 94 -4.70 -19.45 -8.86
N TYR A 95 -3.85 -19.26 -7.84
CA TYR A 95 -2.54 -18.62 -8.03
C TYR A 95 -1.65 -19.37 -9.02
N GLN A 96 -1.72 -20.70 -9.01
CA GLN A 96 -0.94 -21.57 -9.88
C GLN A 96 -1.57 -21.67 -11.28
N GLU A 97 -2.85 -21.97 -11.38
CA GLU A 97 -3.56 -22.21 -12.65
C GLU A 97 -3.64 -20.96 -13.51
N GLU A 98 -3.86 -19.78 -12.91
CA GLU A 98 -3.93 -18.51 -13.63
C GLU A 98 -2.56 -17.84 -13.82
N GLY A 99 -1.47 -18.44 -13.31
CA GLY A 99 -0.12 -17.88 -13.44
C GLY A 99 0.01 -16.48 -12.84
N LEU A 100 -0.53 -16.26 -11.64
CA LEU A 100 -0.66 -14.92 -11.08
C LEU A 100 0.69 -14.26 -10.72
N ALA A 101 1.73 -15.05 -10.47
CA ALA A 101 3.08 -14.51 -10.26
C ALA A 101 3.60 -13.83 -11.54
N GLN A 102 3.53 -14.54 -12.68
CA GLN A 102 3.96 -14.03 -13.98
C GLN A 102 3.10 -12.84 -14.42
N ARG A 103 1.79 -12.90 -14.17
CA ARG A 103 0.88 -11.77 -14.40
C ARG A 103 1.29 -10.56 -13.58
N ALA A 104 1.51 -10.71 -12.28
CA ALA A 104 1.91 -9.61 -11.40
C ALA A 104 3.26 -9.01 -11.79
N ALA A 105 4.22 -9.82 -12.23
CA ALA A 105 5.49 -9.35 -12.75
C ALA A 105 5.29 -8.49 -14.01
N ARG A 106 4.58 -9.02 -15.02
CA ARG A 106 4.33 -8.32 -16.30
C ARG A 106 3.57 -7.01 -16.11
N LEU A 107 2.45 -7.05 -15.40
CA LEU A 107 1.61 -5.87 -15.16
C LEU A 107 2.31 -4.88 -14.24
N GLY A 108 3.03 -5.37 -13.23
CA GLY A 108 3.80 -4.54 -12.32
C GLY A 108 4.86 -3.70 -13.02
N GLU A 109 5.65 -4.31 -13.90
CA GLU A 109 6.67 -3.59 -14.68
C GLU A 109 6.06 -2.52 -15.58
N ARG A 110 4.99 -2.86 -16.32
CA ARG A 110 4.28 -1.90 -17.16
C ARG A 110 3.73 -0.73 -16.32
N PHE A 111 3.04 -1.04 -15.23
CA PHE A 111 2.40 -0.03 -14.40
C PHE A 111 3.43 0.88 -13.71
N LYS A 112 4.52 0.31 -13.21
CA LYS A 112 5.64 1.05 -12.64
C LYS A 112 6.25 2.00 -13.68
N ALA A 113 6.44 1.55 -14.93
CA ALA A 113 6.95 2.40 -16.00
C ALA A 113 6.04 3.60 -16.28
N GLN A 114 4.71 3.42 -16.27
CA GLN A 114 3.75 4.51 -16.43
C GLN A 114 3.79 5.50 -15.27
N LEU A 115 3.88 5.01 -14.03
CA LEU A 115 4.02 5.86 -12.85
C LEU A 115 5.35 6.63 -12.85
N VAL A 116 6.45 6.01 -13.29
CA VAL A 116 7.74 6.69 -13.46
C VAL A 116 7.68 7.74 -14.56
N ALA A 117 6.94 7.50 -15.65
CA ALA A 117 6.70 8.52 -16.67
C ALA A 117 5.92 9.71 -16.09
N LEU A 118 4.91 9.44 -15.25
CA LEU A 118 4.16 10.46 -14.54
C LEU A 118 5.05 11.25 -13.55
N GLN A 119 5.94 10.56 -12.82
CA GLN A 119 6.94 11.19 -11.96
C GLN A 119 7.82 12.18 -12.73
N LYS A 120 8.32 11.80 -13.91
CA LYS A 120 9.12 12.70 -14.76
C LYS A 120 8.35 13.94 -15.22
N LYS A 121 7.02 13.81 -15.37
CA LYS A 121 6.14 14.90 -15.77
C LYS A 121 5.76 15.83 -14.62
N TYR A 122 5.68 15.30 -13.40
CA TYR A 122 5.33 16.03 -12.17
C TYR A 122 6.38 15.82 -11.06
N PRO A 123 7.66 16.18 -11.29
CA PRO A 123 8.74 15.99 -10.32
C PRO A 123 8.55 16.80 -9.03
N GLU A 124 7.76 17.87 -9.09
CA GLU A 124 7.36 18.68 -7.94
C GLU A 124 6.35 17.96 -7.04
N TRP A 125 5.61 16.97 -7.56
CA TRP A 125 4.64 16.18 -6.80
C TRP A 125 5.19 14.85 -6.34
N ILE A 126 5.89 14.13 -7.22
CA ILE A 126 6.30 12.73 -6.99
C ILE A 126 7.81 12.69 -6.78
N ALA A 127 8.22 12.36 -5.57
CA ALA A 127 9.63 12.21 -5.21
C ALA A 127 10.19 10.90 -5.77
N GLU A 128 9.46 9.80 -5.60
CA GLU A 128 9.92 8.47 -6.01
C GLU A 128 8.75 7.54 -6.34
N VAL A 129 8.95 6.66 -7.33
CA VAL A 129 8.11 5.49 -7.57
C VAL A 129 8.95 4.23 -7.37
N ARG A 130 8.55 3.37 -6.44
CA ARG A 130 9.29 2.16 -6.09
C ARG A 130 8.39 0.94 -5.88
N GLY A 131 9.02 -0.23 -5.85
CA GLY A 131 8.33 -1.51 -5.67
C GLY A 131 8.65 -2.52 -6.76
N ARG A 132 8.04 -3.71 -6.62
CA ARG A 132 8.21 -4.89 -7.48
C ARG A 132 6.87 -5.59 -7.67
N GLY A 133 6.60 -6.10 -8.87
CA GLY A 133 5.30 -6.67 -9.22
C GLY A 133 4.16 -5.66 -9.01
N LEU A 134 3.01 -6.12 -8.51
CA LEU A 134 1.87 -5.25 -8.18
C LEU A 134 1.94 -4.73 -6.73
N MET A 135 3.13 -4.57 -6.19
CA MET A 135 3.40 -3.95 -4.89
C MET A 135 4.18 -2.66 -5.10
N LEU A 136 3.46 -1.58 -5.42
CA LEU A 136 4.07 -0.29 -5.75
C LEU A 136 3.74 0.79 -4.72
N GLY A 137 4.67 1.72 -4.53
CA GLY A 137 4.53 2.90 -3.70
C GLY A 137 4.89 4.16 -4.49
N ILE A 138 4.10 5.21 -4.28
CA ILE A 138 4.34 6.55 -4.84
C ILE A 138 4.62 7.47 -3.66
N GLU A 139 5.86 7.94 -3.56
CA GLU A 139 6.25 8.91 -2.53
C GLU A 139 6.06 10.33 -3.05
N PHE A 140 5.40 11.16 -2.24
CA PHE A 140 5.09 12.54 -2.58
C PHE A 140 6.11 13.51 -2.01
N GLN A 141 6.39 14.55 -2.77
CA GLN A 141 7.18 15.71 -2.34
C GLN A 141 6.37 16.55 -1.37
N GLU A 142 6.69 16.51 -0.08
CA GLU A 142 5.98 17.30 0.93
C GLU A 142 6.10 18.82 0.70
N ALA A 143 7.21 19.26 0.09
CA ALA A 143 7.52 20.66 -0.18
C ALA A 143 6.49 21.33 -1.10
N ILE A 144 5.69 20.57 -1.88
CA ILE A 144 4.65 21.15 -2.73
C ILE A 144 3.56 21.90 -1.96
N ILE A 145 3.38 21.55 -0.68
CA ILE A 145 2.46 22.27 0.21
C ILE A 145 2.98 23.69 0.52
N ASP A 146 4.29 23.93 0.42
CA ASP A 146 4.87 25.24 0.70
C ASP A 146 4.58 26.28 -0.37
N GLU A 147 4.32 25.83 -1.60
CA GLU A 147 3.88 26.68 -2.71
C GLU A 147 2.43 27.17 -2.57
N VAL A 148 1.66 26.59 -1.63
CA VAL A 148 0.26 26.97 -1.42
C VAL A 148 0.18 28.22 -0.55
N ASN A 149 -0.16 29.34 -1.19
CA ASN A 149 -0.54 30.58 -0.51
C ASN A 149 -2.07 30.64 -0.34
N TYR A 150 -2.56 30.04 0.75
CA TYR A 150 -3.98 30.00 1.10
C TYR A 150 -4.18 30.52 2.53
N LEU A 151 -5.14 31.44 2.72
CA LEU A 151 -5.30 32.22 3.96
C LEU A 151 -5.33 31.37 5.27
N PRO A 152 -6.00 30.21 5.32
CA PRO A 152 -5.95 29.30 6.47
C PRO A 152 -4.56 28.72 6.80
N LEU A 153 -3.62 28.66 5.86
CA LEU A 153 -2.26 28.13 6.09
C LEU A 153 -1.38 29.05 6.94
N ALA A 154 -1.84 30.28 7.22
CA ALA A 154 -1.19 31.17 8.18
C ALA A 154 -1.34 30.69 9.64
N ILE A 155 -2.20 29.68 9.89
CA ILE A 155 -2.33 29.05 11.21
C ILE A 155 -1.05 28.26 11.53
N PRO A 156 -0.35 28.55 12.65
CA PRO A 156 0.86 27.84 13.04
C PRO A 156 0.63 26.33 13.10
N GLY A 157 1.54 25.54 12.51
CA GLY A 157 1.49 24.08 12.51
C GLY A 157 0.57 23.45 11.46
N LEU A 158 -0.37 24.19 10.86
CA LEU A 158 -1.30 23.61 9.86
C LEU A 158 -0.56 23.12 8.60
N LYS A 159 0.48 23.83 8.15
CA LYS A 159 1.33 23.39 7.03
C LYS A 159 1.97 22.02 7.30
N ASN A 160 2.49 21.79 8.51
CA ASN A 160 3.10 20.51 8.87
C ASN A 160 2.08 19.38 8.83
N VAL A 161 0.89 19.61 9.37
CA VAL A 161 -0.22 18.64 9.31
C VAL A 161 -0.57 18.31 7.85
N LEU A 162 -0.63 19.31 6.97
CA LEU A 162 -0.98 19.08 5.57
C LEU A 162 0.12 18.35 4.80
N ARG A 163 1.40 18.59 5.10
CA ARG A 163 2.53 17.82 4.54
C ARG A 163 2.38 16.34 4.86
N GLU A 164 2.15 16.00 6.14
CA GLU A 164 1.95 14.61 6.57
C GLU A 164 0.72 13.92 5.96
N HIS A 165 -0.29 14.69 5.52
CA HIS A 165 -1.54 14.16 4.99
C HIS A 165 -1.66 14.28 3.47
N LEU A 166 -0.61 14.73 2.77
CA LEU A 166 -0.63 14.94 1.33
C LEU A 166 -1.09 13.71 0.55
N PRO A 167 -0.52 12.50 0.75
CA PRO A 167 -1.01 11.30 0.08
C PRO A 167 -2.45 10.94 0.43
N GLY A 168 -2.89 11.23 1.66
CA GLY A 168 -4.28 11.05 2.08
C GLY A 168 -5.24 12.00 1.36
N MET A 169 -4.83 13.25 1.10
CA MET A 169 -5.60 14.19 0.29
C MET A 169 -5.69 13.74 -1.17
N VAL A 170 -4.59 13.25 -1.74
CA VAL A 170 -4.57 12.67 -3.10
C VAL A 170 -5.47 11.43 -3.18
N ALA A 171 -5.37 10.51 -2.21
CA ALA A 171 -6.22 9.33 -2.13
C ALA A 171 -7.72 9.69 -1.99
N SER A 172 -8.03 10.70 -1.20
CA SER A 172 -9.40 11.22 -1.06
C SER A 172 -9.91 11.82 -2.38
N ALA A 173 -9.08 12.59 -3.09
CA ALA A 173 -9.43 13.15 -4.39
C ALA A 173 -9.67 12.06 -5.44
N LEU A 174 -8.81 11.03 -5.50
CA LEU A 174 -8.99 9.86 -6.34
C LEU A 174 -10.32 9.14 -6.06
N LEU A 175 -10.68 8.96 -4.78
CA LEU A 175 -11.93 8.32 -4.40
C LEU A 175 -13.14 9.17 -4.81
N HIS A 176 -13.14 10.46 -4.51
CA HIS A 176 -14.30 11.32 -4.76
C HIS A 176 -14.52 11.68 -6.23
N LYS A 177 -13.45 11.81 -7.02
CA LYS A 177 -13.54 12.22 -8.43
C LYS A 177 -13.58 11.04 -9.39
N HIS A 178 -12.93 9.93 -9.03
CA HIS A 178 -12.70 8.79 -9.93
C HIS A 178 -13.17 7.44 -9.35
N GLY A 179 -13.66 7.39 -8.11
CA GLY A 179 -14.08 6.14 -7.49
C GLY A 179 -12.93 5.20 -7.14
N ILE A 180 -11.69 5.70 -7.12
CA ILE A 180 -10.48 4.90 -6.88
C ILE A 180 -10.12 4.94 -5.41
N LEU A 181 -10.12 3.77 -4.77
CA LEU A 181 -9.68 3.63 -3.38
C LEU A 181 -8.16 3.51 -3.29
N GLY A 182 -7.53 4.48 -2.64
CA GLY A 182 -6.12 4.45 -2.26
C GLY A 182 -5.93 4.60 -0.75
N THR A 183 -4.77 4.18 -0.23
CA THR A 183 -4.40 4.38 1.17
C THR A 183 -2.92 4.71 1.32
N LEU A 184 -2.54 5.29 2.45
CA LEU A 184 -1.15 5.57 2.78
C LEU A 184 -0.46 4.38 3.45
N MET A 185 0.87 4.34 3.43
CA MET A 185 1.64 3.39 4.23
C MET A 185 1.57 3.76 5.71
N LEU A 186 1.40 2.77 6.59
CA LEU A 186 1.31 3.00 8.04
C LEU A 186 2.59 3.59 8.63
N ASN A 187 3.75 3.16 8.13
CA ASN A 187 5.06 3.54 8.68
C ASN A 187 5.71 4.70 7.94
N ASN A 188 5.14 5.14 6.82
CA ASN A 188 5.60 6.31 6.08
C ASN A 188 4.40 7.01 5.42
N ARG A 189 3.97 8.12 6.02
CA ARG A 189 2.78 8.85 5.58
C ARG A 189 2.97 9.63 4.28
N ALA A 190 4.21 9.79 3.80
CA ALA A 190 4.51 10.42 2.50
C ALA A 190 4.26 9.48 1.31
N VAL A 191 3.95 8.20 1.55
CA VAL A 191 3.81 7.18 0.50
C VAL A 191 2.35 6.77 0.31
N LEU A 192 1.83 6.95 -0.89
CA LEU A 192 0.59 6.32 -1.33
C LEU A 192 0.88 4.87 -1.75
N ARG A 193 0.15 3.94 -1.15
CA ARG A 193 0.19 2.52 -1.45
C ARG A 193 -0.68 2.21 -2.66
N VAL A 194 -0.11 1.52 -3.65
CA VAL A 194 -0.82 1.14 -4.89
C VAL A 194 -0.74 -0.37 -5.10
N TYR A 195 -1.59 -1.13 -4.39
CA TYR A 195 -1.56 -2.60 -4.34
C TYR A 195 -2.88 -3.18 -4.86
N PRO A 196 -3.13 -3.18 -6.18
CA PRO A 196 -4.37 -3.69 -6.73
C PRO A 196 -4.51 -5.22 -6.57
N PRO A 197 -5.71 -5.80 -6.74
CA PRO A 197 -5.86 -7.25 -6.89
C PRO A 197 -4.96 -7.80 -8.01
N LEU A 198 -4.48 -9.04 -7.89
CA LEU A 198 -3.60 -9.64 -8.91
C LEU A 198 -4.33 -9.90 -10.24
N VAL A 199 -5.65 -10.00 -10.17
CA VAL A 199 -6.56 -10.15 -11.31
C VAL A 199 -6.91 -8.83 -11.98
N ILE A 200 -6.34 -7.69 -11.54
CA ILE A 200 -6.62 -6.37 -12.12
C ILE A 200 -6.36 -6.35 -13.62
N ASP A 201 -7.19 -5.61 -14.36
CA ASP A 201 -7.04 -5.46 -15.80
C ASP A 201 -6.13 -4.30 -16.20
N GLU A 202 -5.58 -4.42 -17.40
CA GLU A 202 -4.70 -3.43 -18.00
C GLU A 202 -5.35 -2.05 -18.14
N ALA A 203 -6.64 -2.03 -18.47
CA ALA A 203 -7.42 -0.80 -18.60
C ALA A 203 -7.62 -0.09 -17.24
N ASP A 204 -7.75 -0.83 -16.15
CA ASP A 204 -7.89 -0.24 -14.81
C ASP A 204 -6.58 0.41 -14.33
N LEU A 205 -5.45 -0.18 -14.70
CA LEU A 205 -4.13 0.42 -14.44
C LEU A 205 -3.98 1.73 -15.22
N ASP A 206 -4.36 1.74 -16.49
CA ASP A 206 -4.37 2.96 -17.32
C ASP A 206 -5.30 4.03 -16.76
N TYR A 207 -6.48 3.63 -16.31
CA TYR A 207 -7.46 4.51 -15.67
C TYR A 207 -6.90 5.12 -14.39
N PHE A 208 -6.21 4.33 -13.56
CA PHE A 208 -5.55 4.83 -12.36
C PHE A 208 -4.50 5.91 -12.68
N VAL A 209 -3.61 5.67 -13.66
CA VAL A 209 -2.57 6.63 -14.03
C VAL A 209 -3.19 7.93 -14.53
N THR A 210 -4.20 7.83 -15.40
CA THR A 210 -4.90 8.99 -15.97
C THR A 210 -5.61 9.79 -14.88
N SER A 211 -6.28 9.11 -13.97
CA SER A 211 -7.01 9.71 -12.84
C SER A 211 -6.05 10.37 -11.84
N LEU A 212 -4.90 9.74 -11.56
CA LEU A 212 -3.86 10.34 -10.74
C LEU A 212 -3.32 11.62 -11.39
N GLU A 213 -3.02 11.58 -12.69
CA GLU A 213 -2.58 12.77 -13.43
C GLU A 213 -3.60 13.91 -13.35
N GLU A 214 -4.90 13.63 -13.51
CA GLU A 214 -5.96 14.62 -13.35
C GLU A 214 -6.02 15.24 -11.95
N VAL A 215 -5.78 14.44 -10.91
CA VAL A 215 -5.71 14.93 -9.53
C VAL A 215 -4.48 15.83 -9.32
N LEU A 216 -3.32 15.49 -9.90
CA LEU A 216 -2.11 16.33 -9.81
C LEU A 216 -2.31 17.65 -10.56
N LYS A 217 -2.98 17.63 -11.72
CA LYS A 217 -3.32 18.84 -12.52
C LYS A 217 -4.23 19.83 -11.77
N ASP A 218 -5.11 19.36 -10.90
CA ASP A 218 -5.95 20.23 -10.08
C ASP A 218 -5.09 21.14 -9.15
N GLY A 219 -3.84 20.76 -8.88
CA GLY A 219 -2.87 21.55 -8.14
C GLY A 219 -3.02 21.43 -6.62
N PRO A 220 -1.97 21.76 -5.85
CA PRO A 220 -1.96 21.56 -4.40
C PRO A 220 -2.95 22.49 -3.69
N LYS A 221 -3.22 23.68 -4.27
CA LYS A 221 -4.18 24.65 -3.75
C LYS A 221 -5.61 24.10 -3.67
N GLU A 222 -6.09 23.44 -4.73
CA GLU A 222 -7.46 22.90 -4.73
C GLU A 222 -7.60 21.68 -3.80
N LEU A 223 -6.57 20.83 -3.69
CA LEU A 223 -6.54 19.76 -2.70
C LEU A 223 -6.63 20.28 -1.27
N VAL A 224 -5.78 21.25 -0.91
CA VAL A 224 -5.77 21.88 0.42
C VAL A 224 -7.11 22.56 0.71
N LYS A 225 -7.63 23.33 -0.24
CA LYS A 225 -8.93 24.01 -0.09
C LYS A 225 -10.07 23.02 0.15
N LYS A 226 -10.16 21.94 -0.62
CA LYS A 226 -11.17 20.88 -0.41
C LYS A 226 -11.03 20.25 0.97
N ARG A 227 -9.81 19.91 1.39
CA ARG A 227 -9.54 19.29 2.70
C ARG A 227 -9.92 20.21 3.86
N VAL A 228 -9.51 21.47 3.83
CA VAL A 228 -9.82 22.46 4.86
C VAL A 228 -11.32 22.71 4.93
N ASN A 229 -12.00 22.88 3.78
CA ASN A 229 -13.44 23.08 3.74
C ASN A 229 -14.22 21.88 4.29
N HIS A 230 -13.77 20.65 3.99
CA HIS A 230 -14.37 19.44 4.52
C HIS A 230 -14.20 19.34 6.05
N ALA A 231 -13.00 19.57 6.58
CA ALA A 231 -12.74 19.54 8.02
C ALA A 231 -13.58 20.58 8.79
N MET A 232 -13.71 21.79 8.22
CA MET A 232 -14.52 22.86 8.79
C MET A 232 -16.01 22.53 8.77
N SER A 233 -16.51 21.99 7.65
CA SER A 233 -17.90 21.52 7.56
C SER A 233 -18.20 20.43 8.59
N PHE A 234 -17.25 19.50 8.82
CA PHE A 234 -17.38 18.45 9.83
C PHE A 234 -17.40 19.02 11.26
N ALA A 235 -16.62 20.08 11.51
CA ALA A 235 -16.63 20.83 12.77
C ALA A 235 -17.84 21.78 12.94
N GLY A 236 -18.81 21.78 12.01
CA GLY A 236 -19.97 22.68 12.04
C GLY A 236 -19.66 24.13 11.68
N LEU A 237 -18.45 24.42 11.20
CA LEU A 237 -17.98 25.75 10.80
C LEU A 237 -18.13 25.92 9.28
N LYS A 238 -19.12 26.67 8.81
CA LYS A 238 -19.25 27.05 7.38
C LYS A 238 -18.29 28.22 7.07
N PHE A 239 -17.34 28.09 6.14
CA PHE A 239 -16.45 29.22 5.78
C PHE A 239 -16.92 30.03 4.55
N VAL A 240 -17.16 31.33 4.76
CA VAL A 240 -16.51 32.49 4.08
C VAL A 240 -16.64 32.63 2.54
N ALA A 241 -17.58 31.96 1.87
CA ALA A 241 -17.95 32.37 0.50
C ALA A 241 -18.41 33.86 0.41
N PRO A 242 -19.13 34.44 1.40
CA PRO A 242 -19.57 35.85 1.29
C PRO A 242 -18.49 36.89 1.62
N TRP A 243 -17.40 36.53 2.32
CA TRP A 243 -16.46 37.52 2.85
C TRP A 243 -15.33 37.87 1.85
N VAL A 244 -14.86 36.89 1.07
CA VAL A 244 -13.83 37.11 0.02
C VAL A 244 -14.38 37.99 -1.11
N ALA A 245 -15.65 37.82 -1.48
CA ALA A 245 -16.32 38.67 -2.48
C ALA A 245 -16.42 40.15 -2.04
N LYS A 246 -16.40 40.44 -0.73
CA LYS A 246 -16.39 41.80 -0.19
C LYS A 246 -15.02 42.45 -0.16
N LEU A 247 -13.93 41.67 -0.16
CA LEU A 247 -12.55 42.19 -0.12
C LEU A 247 -11.94 42.40 -1.51
N THR A 248 -12.45 41.73 -2.54
CA THR A 248 -12.07 41.95 -3.95
C THR A 248 -13.10 42.78 -4.72
N GLY A 249 -14.02 43.42 -4.01
CA GLY A 249 -14.93 44.41 -4.59
C GLY A 249 -14.14 45.64 -5.02
N GLY A 250 -13.78 45.68 -6.30
CA GLY A 250 -13.22 46.85 -6.94
C GLY A 250 -14.07 48.09 -6.69
N ARG A 251 -13.44 49.10 -6.09
CA ARG A 251 -13.57 50.47 -6.57
C ARG A 251 -12.46 50.72 -7.58
#